data_AF-A0A653Y1Z9-F1
#
_entry.id   AF-A0A653Y1Z9-F1
#
_cell.length_a   1.000
_cell.length_b   1.000
_cell.length_c   1.000
_cell.angle_alpha   90.00
_cell.angle_beta   90.00
_cell.angle_gamma   90.00
#
_symmetry.space_group_name_H-M   'P 1'
#
loop_
_entity.id
_entity.type
_entity.pdbx_description
1 polymer ?
#
loop_
_entity_poly.entity_id
_entity_poly.type
_entity_poly.pdbx_seq_one_letter_code
_entity_poly.pdbx_strand_id
1 'polypeptide(L)'
;MPIPSSLRLPFVSLVFFALAACGGRTAITPSYQQELFSTGVSPYAHNFDATVKETCEAARRALLSQGFLTTMAQADSVDATKNFQPSAETHVVVSFHVVCTPGENAANQSIAYVNAVQDGYALKKSDTSASVGLSVLGSLSLPIRSNSDAMVKISSETVPAGKFYDRFFGLMGHYLSTVPRSSPIASDEVASKPLAPSLIVSSPELTPTPIVVQAPAAAATAIQTPDAAAAVKEEAQAAANGVTASAPVAASALTH
;
A
#
# COMPACT_ATOMS: atom_id res chain seq x y z
N MET A 1 3.29 -83.87 34.30
CA MET A 1 4.34 -83.54 33.29
C MET A 1 3.65 -83.40 31.93
N PRO A 2 4.01 -82.46 31.04
CA PRO A 2 5.07 -81.43 31.12
C PRO A 2 4.56 -79.98 30.97
N ILE A 3 5.48 -79.06 31.24
CA ILE A 3 5.42 -77.59 31.08
C ILE A 3 5.99 -77.23 29.69
N PRO A 4 5.59 -76.11 29.08
CA PRO A 4 6.57 -75.14 28.54
C PRO A 4 6.20 -73.73 29.04
N SER A 5 7.02 -72.90 29.69
CA SER A 5 8.43 -72.51 29.58
C SER A 5 8.83 -71.92 28.22
N SER A 6 8.60 -70.62 28.08
CA SER A 6 9.36 -69.64 27.28
C SER A 6 8.79 -68.26 27.65
N LEU A 7 9.24 -67.64 28.74
CA LEU A 7 10.50 -66.92 28.92
C LEU A 7 10.77 -65.86 27.84
N ARG A 8 10.38 -64.63 28.20
CA ARG A 8 11.13 -63.37 28.03
C ARG A 8 11.61 -63.05 26.61
N LEU A 9 10.79 -62.34 25.83
CA LEU A 9 11.32 -61.38 24.84
C LEU A 9 10.33 -60.33 24.27
N PRO A 10 9.55 -59.56 25.07
CA PRO A 10 8.96 -58.34 24.51
C PRO A 10 9.36 -57.04 25.22
N PHE A 11 10.40 -57.03 26.06
CA PHE A 11 10.81 -55.81 26.77
C PHE A 11 11.97 -55.05 26.11
N VAL A 12 12.74 -55.69 25.22
CA VAL A 12 13.88 -55.03 24.53
C VAL A 12 13.42 -54.18 23.34
N SER A 13 12.26 -54.47 22.75
CA SER A 13 11.78 -53.73 21.58
C SER A 13 11.21 -52.33 21.93
N LEU A 14 10.72 -52.13 23.16
CA LEU A 14 10.15 -50.85 23.58
C LEU A 14 11.21 -49.77 23.84
N VAL A 15 12.44 -50.16 24.22
CA VAL A 15 13.52 -49.22 24.55
C VAL A 15 14.14 -48.62 23.27
N PHE A 16 14.14 -49.36 22.14
CA PHE A 16 14.65 -48.84 20.88
C PHE A 16 13.73 -47.79 20.21
N PHE A 17 12.43 -47.78 20.53
CA PHE A 17 11.52 -46.75 20.04
C PHE A 17 11.62 -45.42 20.82
N ALA A 18 12.22 -45.42 22.00
CA ALA A 18 12.34 -44.22 22.83
C ALA A 18 13.51 -43.29 22.44
N LEU A 19 14.48 -43.76 21.65
CA LEU A 19 15.67 -42.97 21.28
C LEU A 19 15.57 -42.23 19.94
N ALA A 20 14.54 -42.47 19.12
CA ALA A 20 14.37 -41.80 17.83
C ALA A 20 13.65 -40.43 17.91
N ALA A 21 13.34 -39.94 19.12
CA ALA A 21 12.54 -38.73 19.31
C ALA A 21 13.36 -37.45 19.60
N CYS A 22 14.70 -37.51 19.61
CA CYS A 22 15.53 -36.37 20.05
C CYS A 22 16.67 -36.07 19.07
N GLY A 23 16.35 -35.71 17.82
CA GLY A 23 17.38 -35.37 16.82
C GLY A 23 17.01 -34.29 15.80
N GLY A 24 15.74 -33.91 15.70
CA GLY A 24 15.30 -32.87 14.76
C GLY A 24 15.50 -31.46 15.31
N ARG A 25 16.74 -31.02 15.47
CA ARG A 25 16.99 -29.56 15.45
C ARG A 25 16.77 -29.15 14.00
N THR A 26 15.56 -28.70 13.68
CA THR A 26 15.23 -28.07 12.41
C THR A 26 16.21 -26.92 12.22
N ALA A 27 17.25 -27.13 11.43
CA ALA A 27 18.09 -26.05 10.98
C ALA A 27 17.15 -25.06 10.29
N ILE A 28 17.02 -23.86 10.84
CA ILE A 28 16.27 -22.79 10.19
C ILE A 28 17.05 -22.44 8.94
N THR A 29 16.71 -23.10 7.83
CA THR A 29 17.24 -22.76 6.51
C THR A 29 16.86 -21.32 6.23
N PRO A 30 17.81 -20.44 5.89
CA PRO A 30 17.47 -19.06 5.59
C PRO A 30 16.49 -19.03 4.41
N SER A 31 15.44 -18.19 4.52
CA SER A 31 14.27 -18.21 3.62
C SER A 31 14.62 -18.09 2.14
N TYR A 32 15.71 -17.40 1.80
CA TYR A 32 16.18 -17.27 0.42
C TYR A 32 16.62 -18.61 -0.22
N GLN A 33 16.99 -19.62 0.58
CA GLN A 33 17.38 -20.94 0.07
C GLN A 33 16.18 -21.76 -0.42
N GLN A 34 14.96 -21.33 -0.10
CA GLN A 34 13.73 -21.93 -0.61
C GLN A 34 13.37 -21.40 -2.01
N GLU A 35 14.04 -20.34 -2.48
CA GLU A 35 13.86 -19.81 -3.82
C GLU A 35 14.52 -20.72 -4.85
N LEU A 36 13.70 -21.48 -5.56
CA LEU A 36 14.16 -22.52 -6.49
C LEU A 36 14.40 -22.00 -7.92
N PHE A 37 14.09 -20.72 -8.20
CA PHE A 37 14.22 -20.06 -9.52
C PHE A 37 13.91 -21.00 -10.70
N SER A 38 12.76 -21.66 -10.63
CA SER A 38 12.34 -22.64 -11.63
C SER A 38 11.77 -21.96 -12.87
N THR A 39 11.94 -22.58 -14.03
CA THR A 39 11.36 -22.13 -15.32
C THR A 39 9.87 -22.46 -15.47
N GLY A 40 9.23 -22.99 -14.42
CA GLY A 40 7.79 -23.29 -14.40
C GLY A 40 6.91 -22.04 -14.28
N VAL A 41 5.60 -22.27 -14.12
CA VAL A 41 4.61 -21.20 -13.93
C VAL A 41 4.92 -20.45 -12.62
N SER A 42 5.26 -19.16 -12.73
CA SER A 42 5.50 -18.31 -11.57
C SER A 42 4.18 -17.91 -10.91
N PRO A 43 4.02 -18.06 -9.59
CA PRO A 43 2.81 -17.61 -8.88
C PRO A 43 2.68 -16.09 -8.82
N TYR A 44 3.75 -15.36 -9.17
CA TYR A 44 3.81 -13.90 -9.18
C TYR A 44 3.61 -13.32 -10.58
N ALA A 45 3.35 -14.16 -11.60
CA ALA A 45 3.16 -13.72 -12.97
C ALA A 45 1.87 -14.29 -13.57
N HIS A 46 1.15 -13.48 -14.35
CA HIS A 46 -0.02 -13.94 -15.08
C HIS A 46 -0.10 -13.30 -16.47
N ASN A 47 -0.42 -14.11 -17.49
CA ASN A 47 -0.61 -13.64 -18.86
C ASN A 47 -2.04 -13.10 -19.04
N PHE A 48 -2.17 -12.03 -19.82
CA PHE A 48 -3.46 -11.44 -20.17
C PHE A 48 -3.52 -11.17 -21.68
N ASP A 49 -4.68 -11.46 -22.28
CA ASP A 49 -5.01 -11.11 -23.67
C ASP A 49 -5.49 -9.65 -23.74
N ALA A 50 -4.60 -8.74 -23.33
CA ALA A 50 -4.77 -7.30 -23.40
C ALA A 50 -3.42 -6.62 -23.57
N THR A 51 -3.44 -5.36 -24.04
CA THR A 51 -2.24 -4.54 -24.13
C THR A 51 -1.65 -4.26 -22.75
N VAL A 52 -0.35 -3.93 -22.69
CA VAL A 52 0.36 -3.57 -21.43
C VAL A 52 -0.41 -2.51 -20.63
N LYS A 53 -0.85 -1.45 -21.32
CA LYS A 53 -1.60 -0.34 -20.72
C LYS A 53 -2.93 -0.81 -20.12
N GLU A 54 -3.70 -1.61 -20.86
CA GLU A 54 -4.99 -2.10 -20.39
C GLU A 54 -4.84 -3.03 -19.17
N THR A 55 -3.84 -3.91 -19.19
CA THR A 55 -3.55 -4.81 -18.08
C THR A 55 -3.18 -4.05 -16.80
N CYS A 56 -2.35 -3.00 -16.90
CA CYS A 56 -1.98 -2.19 -15.75
C CYS A 56 -3.13 -1.28 -15.28
N GLU A 57 -3.96 -0.76 -16.18
CA GLU A 57 -5.20 -0.08 -15.80
C GLU A 57 -6.18 -1.02 -15.08
N ALA A 58 -6.27 -2.28 -15.50
CA ALA A 58 -7.06 -3.28 -14.79
C ALA A 58 -6.49 -3.62 -13.41
N ALA A 59 -5.17 -3.71 -13.27
CA ALA A 59 -4.48 -3.86 -11.98
C ALA A 59 -4.81 -2.70 -11.04
N ARG A 60 -4.71 -1.46 -11.52
CA ARG A 60 -5.07 -0.27 -10.75
C ARG A 60 -6.53 -0.31 -10.30
N ARG A 61 -7.46 -0.64 -11.20
CA ARG A 61 -8.89 -0.74 -10.85
C ARG A 61 -9.16 -1.84 -9.82
N ALA A 62 -8.51 -2.99 -9.96
CA ALA A 62 -8.58 -4.09 -9.00
C ALA A 62 -8.04 -3.66 -7.62
N LEU A 63 -6.93 -2.94 -7.55
CA LEU A 63 -6.38 -2.46 -6.29
C LEU A 63 -7.28 -1.40 -5.63
N LEU A 64 -7.79 -0.45 -6.42
CA LEU A 64 -8.72 0.58 -5.95
C LEU A 64 -10.02 -0.02 -5.41
N SER A 65 -10.57 -1.05 -6.04
CA SER A 65 -11.81 -1.70 -5.56
C SER A 65 -11.62 -2.47 -4.26
N GLN A 66 -10.38 -2.88 -3.96
CA GLN A 66 -10.01 -3.47 -2.69
C GLN A 66 -9.62 -2.43 -1.61
N GLY A 67 -9.70 -1.14 -1.94
CA GLY A 67 -9.42 -0.02 -1.04
C GLY A 67 -7.93 0.26 -0.83
N PHE A 68 -7.08 -0.11 -1.79
CA PHE A 68 -5.69 0.32 -1.80
C PHE A 68 -5.57 1.74 -2.37
N LEU A 69 -4.62 2.51 -1.85
CA LEU A 69 -4.19 3.77 -2.44
C LEU A 69 -3.17 3.48 -3.53
N THR A 70 -3.50 3.80 -4.79
CA THR A 70 -2.63 3.51 -5.93
C THR A 70 -1.83 4.73 -6.37
N THR A 71 -0.58 4.51 -6.74
CA THR A 71 0.29 5.46 -7.43
C THR A 71 0.72 4.83 -8.75
N MET A 72 0.56 5.54 -9.86
CA MET A 72 1.09 5.12 -11.15
C MET A 72 2.16 6.12 -11.57
N ALA A 73 3.41 5.71 -11.51
CA ALA A 73 4.51 6.53 -12.00
C ALA A 73 4.67 6.39 -13.52
N GLN A 74 4.31 5.24 -14.10
CA GLN A 74 4.40 4.94 -15.54
C GLN A 74 3.14 4.17 -16.00
N ALA A 75 2.92 4.09 -17.31
CA ALA A 75 1.73 3.44 -17.87
C ALA A 75 1.77 1.90 -17.79
N ASP A 76 2.94 1.34 -17.50
CA ASP A 76 3.25 -0.07 -17.39
C ASP A 76 3.54 -0.51 -15.94
N SER A 77 3.32 0.37 -14.96
CA SER A 77 3.53 0.07 -13.54
C SER A 77 2.43 0.64 -12.65
N VAL A 78 2.10 -0.10 -11.59
CA VAL A 78 1.18 0.34 -10.55
C VAL A 78 1.73 -0.06 -9.20
N ASP A 79 1.97 0.94 -8.35
CA ASP A 79 2.23 0.73 -6.93
C ASP A 79 0.95 0.96 -6.14
N ALA A 80 0.75 0.23 -5.05
CA ALA A 80 -0.38 0.48 -4.18
C ALA A 80 -0.12 0.11 -2.73
N THR A 81 -0.71 0.86 -1.79
CA THR A 81 -0.54 0.58 -0.37
C THR A 81 -1.88 0.53 0.36
N LYS A 82 -1.95 -0.29 1.40
CA LYS A 82 -3.08 -0.33 2.32
C LYS A 82 -2.59 -0.60 3.73
N ASN A 83 -3.11 0.21 4.65
CA ASN A 83 -2.77 0.13 6.07
C ASN A 83 -3.84 -0.66 6.81
N PHE A 84 -3.41 -1.51 7.73
CA PHE A 84 -4.23 -2.29 8.64
C PHE A 84 -3.74 -2.05 10.07
N GLN A 85 -4.66 -2.01 11.03
CA GLN A 85 -4.34 -1.89 12.45
C GLN A 85 -5.06 -3.01 13.19
N PRO A 86 -4.48 -4.24 13.25
CA PRO A 86 -5.12 -5.37 13.91
C PRO A 86 -5.34 -5.16 15.42
N SER A 87 -4.46 -4.39 16.06
CA SER A 87 -4.60 -3.97 17.45
C SER A 87 -4.07 -2.54 17.63
N ALA A 88 -4.36 -1.89 18.77
CA ALA A 88 -3.96 -0.50 19.02
C ALA A 88 -2.44 -0.26 18.89
N GLU A 89 -1.61 -1.27 19.19
CA GLU A 89 -0.15 -1.17 19.22
C GLU A 89 0.52 -1.76 17.97
N THR A 90 -0.24 -2.35 17.05
CA THR A 90 0.30 -3.02 15.85
C THR A 90 -0.24 -2.39 14.59
N HIS A 91 0.66 -2.02 13.68
CA HIS A 91 0.33 -1.50 12.36
C HIS A 91 0.93 -2.41 11.31
N VAL A 92 0.16 -2.70 10.27
CA VAL A 92 0.59 -3.53 9.15
C VAL A 92 0.35 -2.77 7.87
N VAL A 93 1.36 -2.66 7.02
CA VAL A 93 1.26 -2.03 5.71
C VAL A 93 1.44 -3.12 4.66
N VAL A 94 0.48 -3.24 3.75
CA VAL A 94 0.61 -4.11 2.58
C VAL A 94 0.87 -3.22 1.36
N SER A 95 2.01 -3.44 0.72
CA SER A 95 2.48 -2.72 -0.45
C SER A 95 2.51 -3.64 -1.66
N PHE A 96 1.75 -3.30 -2.69
CA PHE A 96 1.77 -3.94 -4.00
C PHE A 96 2.70 -3.19 -4.95
N HIS A 97 3.39 -3.97 -5.77
CA HIS A 97 4.15 -3.52 -6.93
C HIS A 97 3.73 -4.38 -8.12
N VAL A 98 3.11 -3.75 -9.11
CA VAL A 98 2.67 -4.40 -10.34
C VAL A 98 3.45 -3.82 -11.50
N VAL A 99 4.02 -4.68 -12.35
CA VAL A 99 4.68 -4.29 -13.59
C VAL A 99 4.09 -5.12 -14.73
N CYS A 100 3.59 -4.45 -15.75
CA CYS A 100 3.06 -5.08 -16.95
C CYS A 100 4.08 -5.00 -18.07
N THR A 101 4.37 -6.11 -18.75
CA THR A 101 5.30 -6.14 -19.88
C THR A 101 4.62 -6.72 -21.12
N PRO A 102 5.14 -6.45 -22.33
CA PRO A 102 4.66 -7.15 -23.53
C PRO A 102 4.79 -8.67 -23.37
N GLY A 103 3.78 -9.40 -23.82
CA GLY A 103 3.82 -10.85 -23.93
C GLY A 103 4.50 -11.29 -25.22
N GLU A 104 4.33 -12.56 -25.58
CA GLU A 104 4.90 -13.13 -26.81
C GLU A 104 4.37 -12.40 -28.06
N ASN A 105 3.09 -12.03 -28.06
CA ASN A 105 2.47 -11.16 -29.06
C ASN A 105 2.29 -9.74 -28.49
N ALA A 106 3.32 -8.90 -28.62
CA ALA A 106 3.36 -7.56 -28.03
C ALA A 106 2.18 -6.63 -28.39
N ALA A 107 1.44 -6.91 -29.47
CA ALA A 107 0.31 -6.10 -29.90
C ALA A 107 -0.94 -6.22 -29.03
N ASN A 108 -1.24 -7.42 -28.49
CA ASN A 108 -2.49 -7.68 -27.76
C ASN A 108 -2.31 -8.63 -26.57
N GLN A 109 -1.08 -8.99 -26.23
CA GLN A 109 -0.77 -9.83 -25.08
C GLN A 109 0.23 -9.14 -24.16
N SER A 110 0.04 -9.33 -22.86
CA SER A 110 0.91 -8.81 -21.83
C SER A 110 1.05 -9.80 -20.68
N ILE A 111 2.10 -9.62 -19.90
CA ILE A 111 2.35 -10.37 -18.68
C ILE A 111 2.36 -9.37 -17.53
N ALA A 112 1.58 -9.63 -16.48
CA ALA A 112 1.64 -8.85 -15.25
C ALA A 112 2.49 -9.59 -14.22
N TYR A 113 3.56 -8.94 -13.75
CA TYR A 113 4.37 -9.37 -12.63
C TYR A 113 3.94 -8.60 -11.38
N VAL A 114 3.63 -9.32 -10.32
CA VAL A 114 3.06 -8.75 -9.10
C VAL A 114 3.84 -9.23 -7.89
N ASN A 115 4.28 -8.28 -7.07
CA ASN A 115 4.84 -8.55 -5.76
C ASN A 115 4.04 -7.78 -4.71
N ALA A 116 3.69 -8.45 -3.61
CA ALA A 116 3.11 -7.81 -2.45
C ALA A 116 3.98 -8.07 -1.23
N VAL A 117 4.34 -7.00 -0.51
CA VAL A 117 5.13 -7.06 0.72
C VAL A 117 4.28 -6.58 1.88
N GLN A 118 4.34 -7.30 2.99
CA GLN A 118 3.74 -6.94 4.25
C GLN A 118 4.82 -6.45 5.21
N ASP A 119 4.68 -5.21 5.66
CA ASP A 119 5.52 -4.62 6.70
C ASP A 119 4.76 -4.51 8.01
N GLY A 120 5.30 -5.11 9.08
CA GLY A 120 4.77 -5.04 10.42
C GLY A 120 5.50 -3.99 11.26
N TYR A 121 4.74 -3.16 11.97
CA TYR A 121 5.23 -2.13 12.87
C TYR A 121 4.61 -2.32 14.26
N ALA A 122 5.42 -2.13 15.30
CA ALA A 122 4.96 -2.14 16.67
C ALA A 122 5.40 -0.87 17.40
N LEU A 123 4.61 -0.45 18.39
CA LEU A 123 4.95 0.63 19.30
C LEU A 123 6.05 0.18 20.26
N LYS A 124 7.22 0.81 20.16
CA LYS A 124 8.31 0.64 21.11
C LYS A 124 8.24 1.75 22.14
N LYS A 125 7.88 1.37 23.36
CA LYS A 125 7.84 2.24 24.53
C LYS A 125 9.21 2.27 25.20
N SER A 126 9.87 3.42 25.23
CA SER A 126 11.17 3.59 25.92
C SER A 126 11.01 4.56 27.09
N ASP A 127 11.38 4.12 28.29
CA ASP A 127 11.45 4.99 29.48
C ASP A 127 12.85 5.62 29.56
N THR A 128 12.95 6.95 29.34
CA THR A 128 14.21 7.68 29.52
C THR A 128 14.18 8.43 30.86
N SER A 129 15.14 8.10 31.74
CA SER A 129 15.31 8.78 33.04
C SER A 129 16.40 9.85 32.94
N ALA A 130 16.12 11.08 33.39
CA ALA A 130 17.11 12.14 33.54
C ALA A 130 17.58 12.22 34.99
N SER A 131 18.88 12.03 35.24
CA SER A 131 19.47 12.24 36.57
C SER A 131 19.95 13.69 36.69
N VAL A 132 19.55 14.37 37.77
CA VAL A 132 20.05 15.71 38.09
C VAL A 132 21.18 15.55 39.11
N GLY A 133 22.41 15.85 38.69
CA GLY A 133 23.57 15.87 39.57
C GLY A 133 23.63 17.15 40.38
N LEU A 134 23.50 17.05 41.71
CA LEU A 134 23.75 18.16 42.63
C LEU A 134 25.16 17.98 43.20
N SER A 135 26.12 18.78 42.73
CA SER A 135 27.57 18.62 42.93
C SER A 135 28.08 18.78 44.37
N VAL A 136 27.22 18.77 45.39
CA VAL A 136 27.63 18.94 46.79
C VAL A 136 26.99 17.92 47.74
N LEU A 137 25.92 17.20 47.35
CA LEU A 137 25.14 16.38 48.28
C LEU A 137 24.69 15.00 47.75
N GLY A 138 25.13 14.59 46.55
CA GLY A 138 24.73 13.32 45.94
C GLY A 138 23.58 13.48 44.95
N SER A 139 23.55 12.61 43.94
CA SER A 139 22.57 12.67 42.85
C SER A 139 21.20 12.19 43.31
N LEU A 140 20.17 13.02 43.13
CA LEU A 140 18.78 12.60 43.28
C LEU A 140 18.23 12.25 41.88
N SER A 141 18.08 10.96 41.62
CA SER A 141 17.39 10.49 40.42
C SER A 141 15.89 10.57 40.65
N LEU A 142 15.24 11.62 40.14
CA LEU A 142 13.79 11.60 39.99
C LEU A 142 13.46 10.82 38.71
N PRO A 143 12.59 9.79 38.75
CA PRO A 143 12.09 9.16 37.54
C PRO A 143 11.16 10.15 36.85
N ILE A 144 11.71 11.02 36.01
CA ILE A 144 10.93 11.77 35.04
C ILE A 144 10.49 10.75 34.00
N ARG A 145 9.26 10.23 34.13
CA ARG A 145 8.70 9.26 33.18
C ARG A 145 8.42 9.97 31.85
N SER A 146 9.44 10.14 31.02
CA SER A 146 9.24 10.46 29.61
C SER A 146 9.07 9.14 28.86
N ASN A 147 7.87 8.92 28.34
CA ASN A 147 7.58 7.81 27.45
C ASN A 147 7.75 8.30 26.03
N SER A 148 8.81 7.87 25.34
CA SER A 148 8.85 7.98 23.89
C SER A 148 8.13 6.77 23.31
N ASP A 149 7.07 7.04 22.57
CA ASP A 149 6.39 6.04 21.78
C ASP A 149 6.84 6.18 20.33
N ALA A 150 7.41 5.13 19.77
CA ALA A 150 7.93 5.13 18.41
C ALA A 150 7.48 3.85 17.70
N MET A 151 6.89 4.00 16.52
CA MET A 151 6.66 2.85 15.65
C MET A 151 8.00 2.40 15.06
N VAL A 152 8.37 1.16 15.34
CA VAL A 152 9.54 0.52 14.73
C VAL A 152 9.07 -0.62 13.83
N LYS A 153 9.70 -0.74 12.66
CA LYS A 153 9.46 -1.87 11.75
C LYS A 153 10.02 -3.13 12.39
N ILE A 154 9.14 -4.11 12.64
CA ILE A 154 9.46 -5.37 13.31
C ILE A 154 9.45 -6.58 12.37
N SER A 155 8.76 -6.48 11.22
CA SER A 155 8.75 -7.53 10.19
C SER A 155 8.62 -6.92 8.79
N SER A 156 9.16 -7.61 7.80
CA SER A 156 9.04 -7.32 6.36
C SER A 156 9.07 -8.64 5.62
N GLU A 157 7.93 -9.04 5.08
CA GLU A 157 7.77 -10.36 4.47
C GLU A 157 6.97 -10.24 3.18
N THR A 158 7.42 -10.94 2.14
CA THR A 158 6.62 -11.09 0.92
C THR A 158 5.36 -11.89 1.25
N VAL A 159 4.20 -11.40 0.82
CA VAL A 159 2.92 -12.10 1.03
C VAL A 159 3.00 -13.46 0.34
N PRO A 160 2.71 -14.56 1.05
CA PRO A 160 2.82 -15.90 0.50
C PRO A 160 1.99 -16.09 -0.78
N ALA A 161 2.59 -16.79 -1.75
CA ALA A 161 1.93 -17.22 -2.97
C ALA A 161 0.69 -18.09 -2.69
N GLY A 162 -0.22 -18.16 -3.67
CA GLY A 162 -1.43 -18.98 -3.63
C GLY A 162 -2.69 -18.16 -3.85
N LYS A 163 -3.73 -18.42 -3.05
CA LYS A 163 -5.07 -17.82 -3.25
C LYS A 163 -5.09 -16.30 -3.24
N PHE A 164 -4.13 -15.66 -2.58
CA PHE A 164 -3.99 -14.20 -2.59
C PHE A 164 -3.77 -13.66 -4.01
N TYR A 165 -2.76 -14.16 -4.73
CA TYR A 165 -2.45 -13.75 -6.09
C TYR A 165 -3.51 -14.27 -7.08
N ASP A 166 -4.01 -15.49 -6.92
CA ASP A 166 -5.10 -16.02 -7.76
C ASP A 166 -6.32 -15.10 -7.77
N ARG A 167 -6.72 -14.60 -6.58
CA ARG A 167 -7.86 -13.69 -6.42
C ARG A 167 -7.57 -12.33 -7.04
N PHE A 168 -6.35 -11.84 -6.91
CA PHE A 168 -5.94 -10.57 -7.52
C PHE A 168 -5.97 -10.67 -9.06
N PHE A 169 -5.33 -11.68 -9.63
CA PHE A 169 -5.33 -11.90 -11.09
C PHE A 169 -6.72 -12.16 -11.65
N GLY A 170 -7.57 -12.91 -10.93
CA GLY A 170 -8.97 -13.09 -11.31
C GLY A 170 -9.75 -11.78 -11.34
N LEU A 171 -9.49 -10.88 -10.38
CA LEU A 171 -10.12 -9.56 -10.34
C LEU A 171 -9.61 -8.65 -11.47
N MET A 172 -8.33 -8.71 -11.81
CA MET A 172 -7.78 -8.04 -13.00
C MET A 172 -8.47 -8.51 -14.28
N GLY A 173 -8.59 -9.82 -14.47
CA GLY A 173 -9.28 -10.41 -15.63
C GLY A 173 -10.76 -9.98 -15.71
N HIS A 174 -11.42 -9.83 -14.57
CA HIS A 174 -12.78 -9.30 -14.51
C HIS A 174 -12.86 -7.85 -15.03
N TYR A 175 -11.95 -6.96 -14.61
CA TYR A 175 -11.93 -5.58 -15.09
C TYR A 175 -11.56 -5.47 -16.58
N LEU A 176 -10.69 -6.33 -17.08
CA LEU A 176 -10.37 -6.41 -18.52
C LEU A 176 -11.57 -6.85 -19.37
N SER A 177 -12.48 -7.64 -18.79
CA SER A 177 -13.66 -8.17 -19.51
C SER A 177 -14.87 -7.24 -19.41
N THR A 178 -15.00 -6.46 -18.33
CA THR A 178 -16.20 -5.68 -18.03
C THR A 178 -16.08 -4.20 -18.32
N VAL A 179 -14.87 -3.64 -18.38
CA VAL A 179 -14.68 -2.22 -18.70
C VAL A 179 -14.68 -2.06 -20.23
N PRO A 180 -15.59 -1.25 -20.80
CA PRO A 180 -15.59 -0.98 -22.23
C PRO A 180 -14.24 -0.38 -22.62
N ARG A 181 -13.52 -1.07 -23.51
CA ARG A 181 -12.34 -0.50 -24.16
C ARG A 181 -12.85 0.66 -25.01
N SER A 182 -12.58 1.89 -24.60
CA SER A 182 -12.74 3.05 -25.47
C SER A 182 -11.66 2.92 -26.54
N SER A 183 -11.96 2.16 -27.59
CA SER A 183 -11.12 2.10 -28.78
C SER A 183 -11.11 3.51 -29.36
N PRO A 184 -9.94 4.07 -29.71
CA PRO A 184 -9.90 5.34 -30.42
C PRO A 184 -10.68 5.14 -31.73
N ILE A 185 -11.80 5.84 -31.85
CA ILE A 185 -12.52 5.94 -33.12
C ILE A 185 -11.52 6.58 -34.08
N ALA A 186 -11.06 5.83 -35.09
CA ALA A 186 -10.24 6.39 -36.15
C ALA A 186 -11.02 7.58 -36.72
N SER A 187 -10.41 8.76 -36.74
CA SER A 187 -11.06 10.04 -37.09
C SER A 187 -11.58 10.13 -38.54
N ASP A 188 -11.65 9.01 -39.27
CA ASP A 188 -12.31 8.95 -40.57
C ASP A 188 -13.83 8.88 -40.36
N GLU A 189 -14.41 10.08 -40.39
CA GLU A 189 -15.84 10.38 -40.40
C GLU A 189 -16.62 9.98 -39.12
N VAL A 190 -16.57 10.86 -38.13
CA VAL A 190 -17.73 11.05 -37.25
C VAL A 190 -18.87 11.58 -38.10
N ALA A 191 -19.65 10.68 -38.69
CA ALA A 191 -20.91 11.01 -39.34
C ALA A 191 -21.92 11.42 -38.26
N SER A 192 -21.88 12.70 -37.89
CA SER A 192 -22.93 13.31 -37.09
C SER A 192 -24.19 13.36 -37.94
N LYS A 193 -25.02 12.32 -37.84
CA LYS A 193 -26.41 12.37 -38.30
C LYS A 193 -27.10 13.39 -37.38
N PRO A 194 -27.47 14.59 -37.84
CA PRO A 194 -28.31 15.46 -37.02
C PRO A 194 -29.58 14.67 -36.73
N LEU A 195 -29.91 14.51 -35.45
CA LEU A 195 -31.23 14.04 -35.07
C LEU A 195 -32.21 15.03 -35.68
N ALA A 196 -33.25 14.50 -36.34
CA ALA A 196 -34.31 15.33 -36.91
C ALA A 196 -34.79 16.31 -35.83
N PRO A 197 -35.07 17.58 -36.19
CA PRO A 197 -35.58 18.55 -35.21
C PRO A 197 -36.78 17.91 -34.51
N SER A 198 -36.72 17.87 -33.19
CA SER A 198 -37.80 17.38 -32.35
C SER A 198 -39.09 17.99 -32.87
N LEU A 199 -40.01 17.15 -33.35
CA LEU A 199 -41.38 17.58 -33.55
C LEU A 199 -41.81 18.18 -32.21
N ILE A 200 -42.05 19.48 -32.25
CA ILE A 200 -42.57 20.27 -31.16
C ILE A 200 -43.81 19.51 -30.68
N VAL A 201 -43.69 18.79 -29.57
CA VAL A 201 -44.85 18.28 -28.88
C VAL A 201 -45.49 19.54 -28.32
N SER A 202 -46.58 19.98 -28.96
CA SER A 202 -47.47 20.98 -28.40
C SER A 202 -48.03 20.41 -27.09
N SER A 203 -47.28 20.60 -26.01
CA SER A 203 -47.82 20.45 -24.67
C SER A 203 -48.87 21.55 -24.50
N PRO A 204 -50.11 21.25 -24.09
CA PRO A 204 -51.12 22.27 -23.93
C PRO A 204 -50.65 23.25 -22.86
N GLU A 205 -50.88 24.53 -23.18
CA GLU A 205 -50.55 25.70 -22.39
C GLU A 205 -51.16 25.61 -20.98
N LEU A 206 -50.30 25.42 -19.98
CA LEU A 206 -50.64 25.79 -18.61
C LEU A 206 -50.28 27.27 -18.46
N THR A 207 -51.27 28.13 -18.71
CA THR A 207 -51.24 29.55 -18.35
C THR A 207 -50.78 29.70 -16.89
N PRO A 208 -49.64 30.37 -16.62
CA PRO A 208 -49.25 30.66 -15.25
C PRO A 208 -50.07 31.85 -14.74
N THR A 209 -50.95 31.61 -13.78
CA THR A 209 -51.49 32.68 -12.92
C THR A 209 -50.33 33.31 -12.14
N PRO A 210 -50.17 34.64 -12.13
CA PRO A 210 -49.09 35.28 -11.40
C PRO A 210 -49.32 35.14 -9.89
N ILE A 211 -48.37 34.52 -9.19
CA ILE A 211 -48.25 34.58 -7.74
C ILE A 211 -47.72 35.97 -7.39
N VAL A 212 -48.53 36.79 -6.74
CA VAL A 212 -48.12 38.07 -6.17
C VAL A 212 -47.24 37.78 -4.95
N VAL A 213 -45.94 38.07 -5.07
CA VAL A 213 -45.01 38.05 -3.93
C VAL A 213 -45.24 39.32 -3.11
N GLN A 214 -45.88 39.19 -1.95
CA GLN A 214 -45.88 40.24 -0.93
C GLN A 214 -44.49 40.29 -0.27
N ALA A 215 -43.86 41.46 -0.34
CA ALA A 215 -42.61 41.75 0.36
C ALA A 215 -42.86 41.94 1.87
N PRO A 216 -42.18 41.20 2.77
CA PRO A 216 -42.15 41.55 4.17
C PRO A 216 -41.12 42.66 4.42
N ALA A 217 -41.53 43.60 5.27
CA ALA A 217 -40.77 44.76 5.70
C ALA A 217 -39.53 44.38 6.53
N ALA A 218 -38.56 45.29 6.48
CA ALA A 218 -37.28 45.26 7.18
C ALA A 218 -37.38 44.99 8.69
N ALA A 219 -36.44 44.21 9.20
CA ALA A 219 -35.89 44.36 10.53
C ALA A 219 -34.38 44.07 10.46
N ALA A 220 -33.60 45.14 10.47
CA ALA A 220 -32.15 45.09 10.61
C ALA A 220 -31.80 44.63 12.04
N THR A 221 -30.93 43.65 12.17
CA THR A 221 -30.15 43.46 13.39
C THR A 221 -28.72 43.14 12.96
N ALA A 222 -27.84 44.07 13.28
CA ALA A 222 -26.42 44.01 13.02
C ALA A 222 -25.79 42.83 13.76
N ILE A 223 -24.92 42.08 13.07
CA ILE A 223 -23.91 41.24 13.70
C ILE A 223 -22.57 41.61 13.07
N GLN A 224 -21.66 42.04 13.94
CA GLN A 224 -20.34 42.54 13.65
C GLN A 224 -19.40 41.41 13.22
N THR A 225 -18.60 41.67 12.19
CA THR A 225 -17.48 40.84 11.74
C THR A 225 -16.28 41.08 12.65
N PRO A 226 -15.66 40.06 13.27
CA PRO A 226 -14.34 40.22 13.85
C PRO A 226 -13.30 40.17 12.73
N ASP A 227 -12.67 41.32 12.52
CA ASP A 227 -11.37 41.48 11.88
C ASP A 227 -10.31 40.76 12.73
N ALA A 228 -9.64 39.77 12.14
CA ALA A 228 -8.33 39.29 12.56
C ALA A 228 -7.71 38.44 11.44
N ALA A 229 -7.45 39.08 10.29
CA ALA A 229 -6.64 38.51 9.21
C ALA A 229 -5.54 39.51 8.82
N ALA A 230 -4.70 39.86 9.79
CA ALA A 230 -3.47 40.62 9.57
C ALA A 230 -2.41 40.25 10.62
N ALA A 231 -1.98 38.98 10.61
CA ALA A 231 -0.77 38.52 11.31
C ALA A 231 -0.22 37.23 10.68
N VAL A 232 -0.12 37.16 9.36
CA VAL A 232 0.68 36.11 8.67
C VAL A 232 1.34 36.74 7.44
N LYS A 233 2.23 37.70 7.66
CA LYS A 233 3.15 38.19 6.62
C LYS A 233 4.53 38.60 7.13
N GLU A 234 4.88 38.22 8.36
CA GLU A 234 6.15 38.55 9.00
C GLU A 234 6.90 37.31 9.54
N GLU A 235 6.78 36.17 8.85
CA GLU A 235 7.64 35.01 9.13
C GLU A 235 8.04 34.26 7.83
N ALA A 236 8.28 35.04 6.76
CA ALA A 236 8.81 34.54 5.49
C ALA A 236 10.02 35.37 4.99
N GLN A 237 10.71 36.08 5.88
CA GLN A 237 11.94 36.82 5.55
C GLN A 237 13.11 36.64 6.55
N ALA A 238 12.98 35.76 7.55
CA ALA A 238 14.09 35.44 8.47
C ALA A 238 14.88 34.17 8.09
N ALA A 239 14.47 33.42 7.07
CA ALA A 239 15.15 32.19 6.61
C ALA A 239 16.09 32.40 5.40
N ALA A 240 16.32 33.66 4.97
CA ALA A 240 17.13 33.98 3.79
C ALA A 240 18.57 34.47 4.11
N ASN A 241 18.94 34.66 5.38
CA ASN A 241 20.29 35.06 5.78
C ASN A 241 20.91 34.02 6.73
N GLY A 242 21.47 32.94 6.17
CA GLY A 242 22.12 31.91 6.98
C GLY A 242 22.72 30.74 6.23
N VAL A 243 23.28 30.95 5.02
CA VAL A 243 24.15 29.94 4.38
C VAL A 243 25.42 30.63 3.90
N THR A 244 26.41 30.68 4.80
CA THR A 244 27.81 30.91 4.43
C THR A 244 28.31 29.70 3.67
N ALA A 245 28.62 29.91 2.38
CA ALA A 245 29.27 28.93 1.52
C ALA A 245 30.73 28.73 1.94
N SER A 246 31.07 27.54 2.44
CA SER A 246 32.45 27.06 2.57
C SER A 246 32.86 26.44 1.24
N ALA A 247 33.71 27.12 0.47
CA ALA A 247 34.30 26.60 -0.75
C ALA A 247 35.38 25.53 -0.43
N PRO A 248 35.53 24.47 -1.23
CA PRO A 248 36.76 23.67 -1.21
C PRO A 248 37.85 24.40 -2.01
N VAL A 249 38.99 24.58 -1.37
CA VAL A 249 40.21 25.13 -1.97
C VAL A 249 40.77 24.11 -2.97
N ALA A 250 40.98 24.57 -4.20
CA ALA A 250 41.73 23.86 -5.22
C ALA A 250 43.19 23.68 -4.77
N ALA A 251 43.67 22.44 -4.71
CA ALA A 251 45.10 22.14 -4.60
C ALA A 251 45.66 21.91 -6.01
N SER A 252 46.54 22.83 -6.41
CA SER A 252 47.32 22.79 -7.63
C SER A 252 48.27 21.60 -7.70
N ALA A 253 48.57 21.24 -8.94
CA ALA A 253 49.62 20.36 -9.40
C ALA A 253 50.97 20.54 -8.68
N LEU A 254 51.68 19.43 -8.47
CA LEU A 254 53.15 19.37 -8.42
C LEU A 254 53.65 17.99 -8.84
N THR A 255 54.58 18.06 -9.78
CA THR A 255 55.43 17.06 -10.43
C THR A 255 56.24 16.15 -9.49
N HIS A 256 56.31 14.86 -9.83
CA HIS A 256 57.54 14.08 -10.10
C HIS A 256 57.20 12.79 -10.84
#